data_AF-W6Y5M9-F1
#
_entry.id   AF-W6Y5M9-F1
#
_cell.length_a   1.000
_cell.length_b   1.000
_cell.length_c   1.000
_cell.angle_alpha   90.00
_cell.angle_beta   90.00
_cell.angle_gamma   90.00
#
_symmetry.space_group_name_H-M   'P 1'
#
loop_
_entity.id
_entity.type
_entity.pdbx_description
1 polymer ?
#
loop_
_entity_poly.entity_id
_entity_poly.type
_entity_poly.pdbx_seq_one_letter_code
_entity_poly.pdbx_strand_id
1 'polypeptide(L)'
;MDLILNPPSAPSPRKPSQDIPTISASQLPIPLSSHLRTHNSAVPGLYLTHKNGYYTGGPGPSPHTIQEFADRFIREHGIEDAGQLERVVEDVVRSKMEEVKERMGKRKEVVEKNKAVERELEDLRLQRSAELRVMERVKGKKQ
;
A
#
# COMPACT_ATOMS: atom_id res chain seq x y z
N MET A 1 -2.76 1.32 -3.00
CA MET A 1 -2.74 0.91 -4.42
C MET A 1 -2.40 2.10 -5.29
N ASP A 2 -3.20 3.16 -5.21
CA ASP A 2 -3.08 4.31 -6.10
C ASP A 2 -1.69 4.97 -6.05
N LEU A 3 -1.16 5.27 -4.87
CA LEU A 3 0.17 5.88 -4.73
C LEU A 3 1.34 5.03 -5.30
N ILE A 4 1.18 3.71 -5.40
CA ILE A 4 2.21 2.82 -5.98
C ILE A 4 2.08 2.79 -7.51
N LEU A 5 0.85 2.75 -8.01
CA LEU A 5 0.57 2.66 -9.45
C LEU A 5 0.67 4.02 -10.15
N ASN A 6 0.27 5.06 -9.44
CA ASN A 6 0.17 6.46 -9.86
C ASN A 6 0.89 7.33 -8.82
N PRO A 7 2.23 7.24 -8.71
CA PRO A 7 2.98 8.10 -7.81
C PRO A 7 2.82 9.57 -8.22
N PRO A 8 2.82 10.52 -7.26
CA PRO A 8 2.75 11.94 -7.59
C PRO A 8 4.00 12.37 -8.37
N SER A 9 3.80 13.21 -9.40
CA SER A 9 4.90 13.72 -10.23
C SER A 9 5.92 14.56 -9.45
N ALA A 10 5.50 15.15 -8.33
CA ALA A 10 6.37 15.88 -7.41
C ALA A 10 6.05 15.45 -5.97
N PRO A 11 7.06 15.03 -5.18
CA PRO A 11 6.86 14.74 -3.77
C PRO A 11 6.47 16.03 -3.04
N SER A 12 5.50 15.94 -2.14
CA SER A 12 5.13 17.06 -1.27
C SER A 12 6.34 17.47 -0.42
N PRO A 13 6.73 18.75 -0.39
CA PRO A 13 7.89 19.16 0.40
C PRO A 13 7.57 18.97 1.88
N ARG A 14 8.07 17.89 2.48
CA ARG A 14 8.03 17.66 3.93
C ARG A 14 9.41 17.93 4.48
N LYS A 15 9.50 18.87 5.42
CA LYS A 15 10.75 19.12 6.14
C LYS A 15 10.94 17.95 7.12
N PRO A 16 12.06 17.19 7.03
CA PRO A 16 12.36 16.16 8.03
C PRO A 16 12.42 16.85 9.41
N SER A 17 11.64 16.35 10.37
CA SER A 17 11.81 16.78 11.74
C SER A 17 13.14 16.25 12.26
N GLN A 18 13.87 17.07 13.01
CA GLN A 18 15.04 16.58 13.75
C GLN A 18 14.60 15.78 14.98
N ASP A 19 13.42 16.11 15.52
CA ASP A 19 12.81 15.37 16.61
C ASP A 19 12.22 14.05 16.11
N ILE A 20 12.61 12.96 16.76
CA ILE A 20 12.11 11.61 16.50
C ILE A 20 10.78 11.45 17.25
N PRO A 21 9.66 11.22 16.55
CA PRO A 21 8.37 11.11 17.21
C PRO A 21 8.29 9.82 18.06
N THR A 22 8.04 9.96 19.35
CA THR A 22 7.74 8.83 20.24
C THR A 22 6.33 8.31 19.93
N ILE A 23 6.24 7.18 19.23
CA ILE A 23 4.97 6.56 18.82
C ILE A 23 4.72 5.33 19.70
N SER A 24 3.57 5.28 20.36
CA SER A 24 3.13 4.10 21.12
C SER A 24 2.74 2.96 20.17
N ALA A 25 3.00 1.70 20.56
CA ALA A 25 2.54 0.53 19.81
C ALA A 25 1.01 0.51 19.61
N SER A 26 0.24 1.05 20.56
CA SER A 26 -1.23 1.15 20.48
C SER A 26 -1.72 2.13 19.40
N GLN A 27 -0.85 2.99 18.87
CA GLN A 27 -1.19 3.96 17.83
C GLN A 27 -0.87 3.44 16.42
N LEU A 28 -0.25 2.26 16.30
CA LEU A 28 0.07 1.67 15.01
C LEU A 28 -1.15 0.92 14.43
N PRO A 29 -1.37 0.95 13.11
CA PRO A 29 -0.57 1.67 12.10
C PRO A 29 -0.92 3.16 12.01
N ILE A 30 0.09 4.02 11.86
CA ILE A 30 -0.10 5.45 11.64
C ILE A 30 -0.69 5.68 10.23
N PRO A 31 -1.74 6.49 10.06
CA PRO A 31 -2.28 6.81 8.75
C PRO A 31 -1.23 7.44 7.80
N LEU A 32 -1.33 7.17 6.50
CA LEU A 32 -0.39 7.72 5.49
C LEU A 32 -0.46 9.25 5.37
N SER A 33 -1.60 9.84 5.69
CA SER A 33 -1.83 11.29 5.71
C SER A 33 -1.26 11.99 6.95
N SER A 34 -0.78 11.24 7.95
CA SER A 34 -0.32 11.82 9.22
C SER A 34 0.83 12.82 9.03
N HIS A 35 0.82 13.89 9.82
CA HIS A 35 1.89 14.89 9.87
C HIS A 35 3.18 14.34 10.48
N LEU A 36 3.10 13.24 11.25
CA LEU A 36 4.27 12.57 11.83
C LEU A 36 5.17 11.91 10.77
N ARG A 37 4.66 11.74 9.54
CA ARG A 37 5.41 11.14 8.44
C ARG A 37 6.17 12.22 7.68
N THR A 38 7.46 12.38 7.97
CA THR A 38 8.31 13.45 7.42
C THR A 38 9.50 12.94 6.62
N HIS A 39 9.84 11.66 6.74
CA HIS A 39 11.01 11.06 6.08
C HIS A 39 10.63 10.41 4.75
N ASN A 40 11.49 10.50 3.75
CA ASN A 40 11.26 9.85 2.46
C ASN A 40 11.34 8.33 2.58
N SER A 41 10.58 7.63 1.74
CA SER A 41 10.74 6.19 1.50
C SER A 41 11.17 5.93 0.06
N ALA A 42 11.52 4.68 -0.26
CA ALA A 42 11.78 4.25 -1.63
C ALA A 42 10.53 4.33 -2.54
N VAL A 43 9.32 4.41 -1.95
CA VAL A 43 8.08 4.61 -2.71
C VAL A 43 7.81 6.12 -2.82
N PRO A 44 7.78 6.70 -4.03
CA PRO A 44 7.54 8.13 -4.22
C PRO A 44 6.20 8.58 -3.61
N GLY A 45 6.23 9.70 -2.88
CA GLY A 45 5.05 10.25 -2.19
C GLY A 45 4.65 9.53 -0.91
N LEU A 46 5.28 8.39 -0.56
CA LEU A 46 5.10 7.74 0.72
C LEU A 46 6.18 8.24 1.70
N TYR A 47 5.71 8.77 2.83
CA TYR A 47 6.58 9.23 3.91
C TYR A 47 6.55 8.28 5.10
N LEU A 48 7.70 8.09 5.71
CA LEU A 48 7.93 7.35 6.94
C LEU A 48 7.98 8.31 8.12
N THR A 49 7.73 7.75 9.31
CA THR A 49 7.87 8.50 10.57
C THR A 49 9.32 8.60 11.05
N HIS A 50 10.20 7.73 10.53
CA HIS A 50 11.62 7.64 10.88
C HIS A 50 12.43 7.35 9.61
N LYS A 51 13.70 7.77 9.55
CA LYS A 51 14.58 7.58 8.38
C LYS A 51 14.62 6.14 7.86
N ASN A 52 14.70 5.17 8.79
CA ASN A 52 14.72 3.73 8.48
C ASN A 52 13.51 3.01 9.09
N GLY A 53 12.39 3.72 9.27
CA GLY A 53 11.20 3.21 9.97
C GLY A 53 10.36 2.25 9.15
N TYR A 54 9.42 1.58 9.81
CA TYR A 54 8.42 0.77 9.12
C TYR A 54 7.40 1.63 8.37
N TYR A 55 6.84 1.08 7.29
CA TYR A 55 5.77 1.72 6.54
C TYR A 55 4.50 1.92 7.38
N THR A 56 4.27 1.08 8.39
CA THR A 56 3.19 1.20 9.38
C THR A 56 3.41 2.33 10.38
N GLY A 57 4.60 2.92 10.43
CA GLY A 57 5.02 3.88 11.44
C GLY A 57 5.89 3.26 12.53
N GLY A 58 6.56 4.11 13.30
CA GLY A 58 7.51 3.70 14.34
C GLY A 58 8.94 3.49 13.84
N PRO A 59 9.86 3.20 14.78
CA PRO A 59 11.26 2.92 14.48
C PRO A 59 11.40 1.65 13.64
N GLY A 60 12.51 1.55 12.93
CA GLY A 60 12.84 0.39 12.10
C GLY A 60 13.23 -0.86 12.89
N PRO A 61 13.73 -1.89 12.21
CA PRO A 61 14.35 -3.04 12.86
C PRO A 61 15.51 -2.61 13.76
N SER A 62 15.81 -3.45 14.77
CA SER A 62 16.93 -3.20 15.67
C SER A 62 18.27 -3.20 14.91
N PRO A 63 19.31 -2.50 15.41
CA PRO A 63 20.63 -2.52 14.78
C PRO A 63 21.19 -3.93 14.58
N HIS A 64 20.93 -4.84 15.52
CA HIS A 64 21.31 -6.26 15.40
C HIS A 64 20.65 -6.93 14.20
N THR A 65 19.32 -6.77 14.07
CA THR A 65 18.57 -7.32 12.94
C THR A 65 19.02 -6.73 11.60
N ILE A 66 19.42 -5.45 11.59
CA ILE A 66 19.98 -4.80 10.40
C ILE A 66 21.32 -5.45 10.03
N GLN A 67 22.20 -5.69 11.01
CA GLN A 67 23.50 -6.33 10.77
C GLN A 67 23.34 -7.76 10.25
N GLU A 68 22.49 -8.58 10.89
CA GLU A 68 22.22 -9.95 10.45
C GLU A 68 21.68 -9.99 9.01
N PHE A 69 20.80 -9.05 8.67
CA PHE A 69 20.29 -8.91 7.32
C PHE A 69 21.41 -8.54 6.34
N ALA A 70 22.25 -7.56 6.69
CA ALA A 70 23.35 -7.09 5.85
C ALA A 70 24.36 -8.22 5.58
N ASP A 71 24.77 -8.95 6.61
CA ASP A 71 25.72 -10.06 6.49
C ASP A 71 25.18 -11.18 5.60
N ARG A 72 23.89 -11.51 5.76
CA ARG A 72 23.22 -12.48 4.90
C ARG A 72 23.13 -11.99 3.47
N PHE A 73 22.75 -10.72 3.26
CA PHE A 73 22.62 -10.12 1.94
C PHE A 73 23.95 -10.11 1.17
N ILE A 74 25.04 -9.72 1.83
CA ILE A 74 26.40 -9.75 1.27
C ILE A 74 26.78 -11.17 0.84
N ARG A 75 26.50 -12.17 1.68
CA ARG A 75 26.81 -13.58 1.40
C ARG A 75 25.98 -14.13 0.25
N GLU A 76 24.68 -13.87 0.23
CA GLU A 76 23.75 -14.37 -0.79
C GLU A 76 24.07 -13.81 -2.18
N HIS A 77 24.52 -12.56 -2.24
CA HIS A 77 24.84 -11.88 -3.49
C HIS A 77 26.34 -11.89 -3.86
N GLY A 78 27.20 -12.48 -3.02
CA GLY A 78 28.65 -12.56 -3.26
C GLY A 78 29.31 -11.18 -3.40
N ILE A 79 28.91 -10.22 -2.56
CA ILE A 79 29.37 -8.83 -2.66
C ILE A 79 30.75 -8.70 -2.02
N GLU A 80 31.72 -8.20 -2.78
CA GLU A 80 33.12 -8.07 -2.36
C GLU A 80 33.54 -6.60 -2.13
N ASP A 81 32.88 -5.64 -2.81
CA ASP A 81 33.21 -4.22 -2.73
C ASP A 81 32.00 -3.29 -2.60
N ALA A 82 32.26 -2.05 -2.20
CA ALA A 82 31.22 -1.04 -1.94
C ALA A 82 30.45 -0.61 -3.22
N GLY A 83 31.10 -0.61 -4.38
CA GLY A 83 30.45 -0.28 -5.64
C GLY A 83 29.55 -1.41 -6.16
N GLN A 84 29.92 -2.67 -5.92
CA GLN A 84 29.05 -3.82 -6.14
C GLN A 84 27.83 -3.76 -5.21
N LEU A 85 28.02 -3.42 -3.94
CA LEU A 85 26.92 -3.29 -2.99
C LEU A 85 25.86 -2.30 -3.48
N GLU A 86 26.28 -1.11 -3.90
CA GLU A 86 25.36 -0.07 -4.39
C GLU A 86 24.52 -0.57 -5.58
N ARG A 87 25.17 -1.16 -6.58
CA ARG A 87 24.49 -1.70 -7.78
C ARG A 87 23.51 -2.81 -7.45
N VAL A 88 23.93 -3.78 -6.63
CA VAL A 88 23.07 -4.91 -6.25
C VAL A 88 21.88 -4.44 -5.43
N VAL A 89 22.08 -3.49 -4.52
CA VAL A 89 20.98 -2.89 -3.75
C VAL A 89 20.00 -2.18 -4.67
N GLU A 90 20.48 -1.35 -5.60
CA GLU A 90 19.63 -0.67 -6.58
C GLU A 90 18.81 -1.66 -7.43
N ASP A 91 19.44 -2.72 -7.92
CA ASP A 91 18.79 -3.75 -8.73
C ASP A 91 17.72 -4.51 -7.94
N VAL A 92 18.01 -4.89 -6.69
CA VAL A 92 17.06 -5.56 -5.81
C VAL A 92 15.88 -4.63 -5.48
N VAL A 93 16.15 -3.37 -5.14
CA VAL A 93 15.09 -2.38 -4.87
C VAL A 93 14.21 -2.17 -6.10
N ARG A 94 14.81 -2.06 -7.29
CA ARG A 94 14.08 -1.94 -8.56
C ARG A 94 13.18 -3.15 -8.81
N SER A 95 13.73 -4.36 -8.69
CA SER A 95 12.99 -5.61 -8.86
C SER A 95 11.82 -5.72 -7.89
N LYS A 96 12.05 -5.38 -6.60
CA LYS A 96 10.98 -5.38 -5.59
C LYS A 96 9.93 -4.32 -5.85
N MET A 97 10.29 -3.17 -6.38
CA MET A 97 9.34 -2.13 -6.76
C MET A 97 8.43 -2.59 -7.92
N GLU A 98 9.00 -3.28 -8.92
CA GLU A 98 8.24 -3.86 -10.03
C GLU A 98 7.26 -4.93 -9.55
N GLU A 99 7.72 -5.84 -8.68
CA GLU A 99 6.87 -6.87 -8.07
C GLU A 99 5.66 -6.25 -7.34
N VAL A 100 5.89 -5.18 -6.59
CA VAL A 100 4.83 -4.47 -5.86
C VAL A 100 3.87 -3.78 -6.84
N LYS A 101 4.37 -3.15 -7.92
CA LYS A 101 3.53 -2.53 -8.96
C LYS A 101 2.64 -3.57 -9.64
N GLU A 102 3.18 -4.72 -10.03
CA GLU A 102 2.42 -5.81 -10.66
C GLU A 102 1.29 -6.30 -9.74
N ARG A 103 1.61 -6.57 -8.47
CA ARG A 103 0.63 -7.00 -7.46
C ARG A 103 -0.47 -5.95 -7.25
N MET A 104 -0.12 -4.67 -7.21
CA MET A 104 -1.11 -3.60 -7.08
C MET A 104 -1.98 -3.47 -8.34
N GLY A 105 -1.42 -3.69 -9.53
CA GLY A 105 -2.15 -3.68 -10.80
C GLY A 105 -3.21 -4.78 -10.84
N LYS A 106 -2.81 -6.02 -10.54
CA LYS A 106 -3.73 -7.16 -10.38
C LYS A 106 -4.84 -6.87 -9.37
N ARG A 107 -4.49 -6.26 -8.23
CA ARG A 107 -5.48 -5.89 -7.22
C ARG A 107 -6.46 -4.82 -7.72
N LYS A 108 -6.00 -3.83 -8.49
CA LYS A 108 -6.86 -2.81 -9.11
C LYS A 108 -7.86 -3.46 -10.07
N GLU A 109 -7.42 -4.37 -10.93
CA GLU A 109 -8.31 -5.09 -11.85
C GLU A 109 -9.39 -5.87 -11.11
N VAL A 110 -9.03 -6.59 -10.05
CA VAL A 110 -9.99 -7.33 -9.22
C VAL A 110 -11.00 -6.39 -8.56
N VAL A 111 -10.56 -5.24 -8.05
CA VAL A 111 -11.46 -4.25 -7.45
C VAL A 111 -12.45 -3.68 -8.48
N GLU A 112 -12.01 -3.38 -9.70
CA GLU A 112 -12.91 -2.90 -10.75
C GLU A 112 -13.91 -3.98 -11.20
N LYS A 113 -13.47 -5.24 -11.31
CA LYS A 113 -14.39 -6.37 -11.56
C LYS A 113 -15.43 -6.52 -10.45
N ASN A 114 -15.02 -6.43 -9.19
CA ASN A 114 -15.94 -6.51 -8.07
C ASN A 114 -16.98 -5.38 -8.09
N LYS A 115 -16.57 -4.14 -8.42
CA LYS A 115 -17.51 -3.02 -8.57
C LYS A 115 -18.52 -3.25 -9.69
N ALA A 116 -18.10 -3.85 -10.81
CA ALA A 116 -19.02 -4.18 -11.90
C ALA A 116 -20.07 -5.21 -11.46
N VAL A 117 -19.62 -6.28 -10.79
CA VAL A 117 -20.51 -7.31 -10.24
C VAL A 117 -21.47 -6.74 -9.19
N GLU A 118 -20.99 -5.85 -8.31
CA GLU A 118 -21.84 -5.17 -7.31
C GLU A 118 -22.96 -4.36 -7.96
N ARG A 119 -22.67 -3.65 -9.06
CA ARG A 119 -23.68 -2.91 -9.84
C ARG A 119 -24.70 -3.85 -10.48
N GLU A 120 -24.24 -4.93 -11.12
CA GLU A 120 -25.14 -5.92 -11.72
C GLU A 120 -26.07 -6.56 -10.67
N LEU A 121 -25.54 -6.86 -9.48
CA LEU A 121 -26.34 -7.37 -8.37
C LEU A 121 -27.38 -6.35 -7.88
N GLU A 122 -27.04 -5.06 -7.86
CA GLU A 122 -27.96 -3.99 -7.49
C GLU A 122 -29.10 -3.86 -8.52
N ASP A 123 -28.78 -3.89 -9.82
CA ASP A 123 -29.76 -3.84 -10.91
C ASP A 123 -30.73 -5.04 -10.85
N LEU A 124 -30.20 -6.26 -10.65
CA LEU A 124 -31.02 -7.47 -10.49
C LEU A 124 -31.93 -7.39 -9.25
N ARG A 125 -31.43 -6.83 -8.14
CA ARG A 125 -32.25 -6.59 -6.94
C ARG A 125 -33.36 -5.59 -7.21
N LEU A 126 -33.09 -4.53 -7.95
CA LEU A 126 -34.08 -3.54 -8.34
C LEU A 126 -35.17 -4.18 -9.21
N GLN A 127 -34.77 -4.96 -10.23
CA GLN A 127 -35.68 -5.68 -11.12
C GLN A 127 -36.59 -6.62 -10.32
N ARG A 128 -36.01 -7.46 -9.45
CA ARG A 128 -36.78 -8.38 -8.59
C ARG A 128 -37.76 -7.61 -7.69
N SER A 129 -37.35 -6.46 -7.14
CA SER A 129 -38.24 -5.64 -6.30
C SER A 129 -39.43 -5.06 -7.08
N ALA A 130 -39.24 -4.77 -8.38
CA ALA A 130 -40.30 -4.29 -9.26
C ALA A 130 -41.25 -5.43 -9.63
N GLU A 131 -40.72 -6.60 -9.96
CA GLU A 131 -41.51 -7.81 -10.24
C GLU A 131 -42.41 -8.18 -9.06
N LEU A 132 -41.86 -8.19 -7.84
CA LEU A 132 -42.64 -8.47 -6.63
C LEU A 132 -43.77 -7.44 -6.42
N ARG A 133 -43.48 -6.14 -6.59
CA ARG A 133 -44.49 -5.08 -6.49
C ARG A 133 -45.61 -5.23 -7.52
N VAL A 134 -45.28 -5.66 -8.75
CA VAL A 134 -46.27 -5.94 -9.79
C VAL A 134 -47.12 -7.15 -9.42
N MET A 135 -46.50 -8.24 -8.96
CA MET A 135 -47.23 -9.45 -8.54
C MET A 135 -48.20 -9.17 -7.38
N GLU A 136 -47.78 -8.38 -6.38
CA GLU A 136 -48.65 -7.98 -5.26
C GLU A 136 -49.87 -7.18 -5.75
N ARG A 137 -49.67 -6.20 -6.66
CA ARG A 137 -50.78 -5.43 -7.25
C ARG A 137 -51.73 -6.29 -8.07
N VAL A 138 -51.23 -7.25 -8.84
CA VAL A 138 -52.06 -8.16 -9.64
C VAL A 138 -52.86 -9.10 -8.73
N LYS A 139 -52.25 -9.60 -7.65
CA LYS A 139 -52.93 -10.45 -6.67
C LYS A 139 -54.03 -9.69 -5.91
N GLY A 140 -53.79 -8.42 -5.55
CA GLY A 140 -54.78 -7.57 -4.87
C GLY A 140 -55.96 -7.09 -5.72
N LYS A 141 -55.85 -7.12 -7.06
CA LYS A 141 -56.95 -6.76 -7.98
C LYS A 141 -57.89 -7.92 -8.36
N LYS A 142 -57.59 -9.15 -7.92
CA LYS A 142 -58.40 -10.35 -8.18
C LYS A 142 -59.39 -10.68 -7.05
N GLN A 143 -59.57 -9.78 -6.07
CA GLN A 143 -60.60 -9.87 -5.03
C GLN A 143 -61.66 -8.79 -5.22
#